data_AF-A0A0D9NLJ6-F1
#
_entry.id   AF-A0A0D9NLJ6-F1
#
_cell.length_a   1.000
_cell.length_b   1.000
_cell.length_c   1.000
_cell.angle_alpha   90.00
_cell.angle_beta   90.00
_cell.angle_gamma   90.00
#
_symmetry.space_group_name_H-M   'P 1'
#
loop_
_entity.id
_entity.type
_entity.pdbx_description
1 polymer ?
#
loop_
_entity_poly.entity_id
_entity_poly.type
_entity_poly.pdbx_seq_one_letter_code
_entity_poly.pdbx_strand_id
1 'polypeptide(L)'
;MESLNGEPRNLHVAHCGINPGGPCSEPSGVSDMSKSVRRGLWHIYSREVDRRAGGNESESMTWAIDGVPKWTLRQSDLGDAGAWQVLAAGRKMVLFNVAVGGAFADAVAGAASRRLQTWGAAIDGG
;
A
#
# COMPACT_ATOMS: atom_id res chain seq x y z
N MET A 1 1.31 -1.31 4.91
CA MET A 1 0.00 -1.72 5.44
C MET A 1 -0.99 -0.69 4.97
N GLU A 2 -1.93 -1.11 4.13
CA GLU A 2 -3.13 -0.35 3.84
C GLU A 2 -4.35 -1.25 4.04
N SER A 3 -5.38 -0.71 4.68
CA SER A 3 -6.64 -1.40 4.92
C SER A 3 -7.77 -0.44 4.62
N LEU A 4 -8.88 -0.98 4.11
CA LEU A 4 -9.98 -0.22 3.56
C LEU A 4 -11.31 -0.82 4.00
N ASN A 5 -12.32 0.04 4.16
CA ASN A 5 -13.72 -0.31 4.40
C ASN A 5 -13.99 -1.33 5.53
N GLY A 6 -13.07 -1.46 6.49
CA GLY A 6 -13.17 -2.45 7.57
C GLY A 6 -12.99 -3.90 7.12
N GLU A 7 -12.57 -4.15 5.87
CA GLU A 7 -12.41 -5.51 5.35
C GLU A 7 -11.34 -6.31 6.11
N PRO A 8 -11.47 -7.64 6.22
CA PRO A 8 -10.46 -8.52 6.81
C PRO A 8 -9.31 -8.79 5.81
N ARG A 9 -8.84 -7.74 5.14
CA ARG A 9 -7.81 -7.78 4.10
C ARG A 9 -6.79 -6.67 4.34
N ASN A 10 -5.56 -6.92 3.91
CA ASN A 10 -4.48 -5.96 4.00
C ASN A 10 -3.69 -5.93 2.68
N LEU A 11 -3.58 -4.73 2.11
CA LEU A 11 -2.76 -4.49 0.93
C LEU A 11 -1.32 -4.19 1.37
N HIS A 12 -0.39 -4.88 0.72
CA HIS A 12 1.02 -4.53 0.70
C HIS A 12 1.35 -4.03 -0.70
N VAL A 13 1.91 -2.83 -0.82
CA VAL A 13 2.23 -2.23 -2.11
C VAL A 13 3.59 -1.55 -2.06
N ALA A 14 4.31 -1.62 -3.18
CA ALA A 14 5.53 -0.88 -3.44
C ALA A 14 5.31 0.03 -4.65
N HIS A 15 5.55 1.32 -4.45
CA HIS A 15 5.52 2.35 -5.48
C HIS A 15 6.95 2.76 -5.86
N CYS A 16 7.22 2.93 -7.15
CA CYS A 16 8.54 3.29 -7.67
C CYS A 16 8.48 3.87 -9.09
N GLY A 17 9.55 4.57 -9.47
CA GLY A 17 9.72 5.06 -10.84
C GLY A 17 8.84 6.28 -11.14
N ILE A 18 8.09 6.21 -12.25
CA ILE A 18 7.39 7.34 -12.86
C ILE A 18 5.89 7.04 -12.92
N ASN A 19 5.07 8.04 -12.66
CA ASN A 19 3.62 7.98 -12.80
C ASN A 19 3.16 8.83 -14.01
N PRO A 20 2.41 8.27 -14.98
CA PRO A 20 1.87 6.91 -15.04
C PRO A 20 2.82 5.85 -15.62
N GLY A 21 2.61 4.59 -15.23
CA GLY A 21 3.33 3.42 -15.73
C GLY A 21 4.64 3.14 -14.99
N GLY A 22 5.73 3.03 -15.75
CA GLY A 22 7.05 2.71 -15.20
C GLY A 22 7.15 1.30 -14.61
N PRO A 23 8.27 0.99 -13.92
CA PRO A 23 8.58 -0.36 -13.46
C PRO A 23 7.60 -0.88 -12.39
N CYS A 24 6.95 0.02 -11.65
CA CYS A 24 5.93 -0.34 -10.66
C CYS A 24 4.49 -0.21 -11.16
N SER A 25 4.23 0.07 -12.44
CA SER A 25 2.87 0.25 -12.99
C SER A 25 2.05 1.29 -12.20
N GLU A 26 2.65 2.46 -11.96
CA GLU A 26 2.01 3.57 -11.27
C GLU A 26 0.72 4.04 -11.98
N PRO A 27 -0.34 4.43 -11.25
CA PRO A 27 -0.40 4.60 -9.79
C PRO A 27 -0.76 3.32 -9.02
N SER A 28 -0.87 2.15 -9.67
CA SER A 28 -1.31 0.92 -9.02
C SER A 28 -0.25 0.33 -8.09
N GLY A 29 1.03 0.47 -8.45
CA GLY A 29 2.14 -0.14 -7.72
C GLY A 29 2.24 -1.66 -7.94
N VAL A 30 3.35 -2.26 -7.51
CA VAL A 30 3.46 -3.72 -7.39
C VAL A 30 2.89 -4.10 -6.03
N SER A 31 1.93 -5.01 -5.99
CA SER A 31 1.20 -5.29 -4.75
C SER A 31 0.81 -6.75 -4.57
N ASP A 32 0.54 -7.10 -3.31
CA ASP A 32 -0.11 -8.35 -2.93
C ASP A 32 -1.14 -8.10 -1.81
N MET A 33 -2.16 -8.96 -1.77
CA MET A 33 -3.28 -8.84 -0.84
C MET A 33 -3.32 -10.00 0.14
N SER A 34 -3.00 -9.71 1.41
CA SER A 34 -3.23 -10.65 2.51
C SER A 34 -4.73 -10.73 2.83
N LYS A 35 -5.27 -11.94 2.83
CA LYS A 35 -6.66 -12.22 3.22
C LYS A 35 -6.73 -12.71 4.67
N SER A 36 -7.93 -12.65 5.24
CA SER A 36 -8.26 -13.21 6.55
C SER A 36 -7.47 -12.59 7.72
N VAL A 37 -7.17 -11.29 7.63
CA VAL A 37 -6.59 -10.53 8.74
C VAL A 37 -7.71 -10.24 9.74
N ARG A 38 -7.62 -10.81 10.95
CA ARG A 38 -8.66 -10.67 11.97
C ARG A 38 -8.78 -9.20 12.40
N ARG A 39 -10.01 -8.75 12.65
CA ARG A 39 -10.30 -7.40 13.13
C ARG A 39 -10.60 -7.43 14.62
N GLY A 40 -10.43 -6.27 15.28
CA GLY A 40 -10.67 -6.14 16.72
C GLY A 40 -9.57 -6.71 17.60
N LEU A 41 -8.44 -7.12 17.02
CA LEU A 41 -7.26 -7.61 17.71
C LEU A 41 -6.03 -6.78 17.30
N TRP A 42 -5.04 -6.74 18.17
CA TRP A 42 -3.73 -6.19 17.83
C TRP A 42 -2.97 -7.16 16.92
N HIS A 43 -2.30 -6.59 15.93
CA HIS A 43 -1.46 -7.30 14.96
C HIS A 43 -0.13 -6.57 14.80
N ILE A 44 0.95 -7.33 14.59
CA ILE A 44 2.28 -6.78 14.31
C ILE A 44 2.47 -6.77 12.79
N TYR A 45 2.66 -5.58 12.22
CA TYR A 45 3.00 -5.40 10.81
C TYR A 45 4.48 -5.05 10.68
N SER A 46 5.20 -5.80 9.86
CA SER A 46 6.60 -5.50 9.56
C SER A 46 6.87 -5.47 8.07
N ARG A 47 7.90 -4.70 7.71
CA ARG A 47 8.51 -4.66 6.39
C ARG A 47 10.01 -4.74 6.57
N GLU A 48 10.62 -5.80 6.08
CA GLU A 48 12.07 -6.01 6.07
C GLU A 48 12.61 -5.71 4.68
N VAL A 49 13.74 -5.01 4.61
CA VAL A 49 14.49 -4.79 3.37
C VAL A 49 15.85 -5.46 3.56
N ASP A 50 16.04 -6.63 2.94
CA ASP A 50 17.29 -7.37 3.00
C ASP A 50 18.22 -6.90 1.87
N ARG A 51 19.36 -6.35 2.27
CA ARG A 51 20.42 -5.82 1.41
C ARG A 51 21.79 -6.42 1.73
N ARG A 52 21.82 -7.59 2.36
CA ARG A 52 23.07 -8.29 2.71
C ARG A 52 23.89 -8.57 1.44
N ALA A 53 25.22 -8.65 1.61
CA ALA A 53 26.16 -8.75 0.49
C ALA A 53 25.98 -10.06 -0.30
N GLY A 54 25.22 -9.99 -1.40
CA GLY A 54 25.05 -11.06 -2.40
C GLY A 54 24.89 -10.55 -3.83
N GLY A 55 25.04 -9.23 -4.05
CA GLY A 55 24.74 -8.54 -5.30
C GLY A 55 23.32 -8.01 -5.36
N ASN A 56 23.10 -6.96 -6.14
CA ASN A 56 21.82 -6.24 -6.22
C ASN A 56 20.62 -7.19 -6.52
N GLU A 57 20.80 -8.19 -7.39
CA GLU A 57 19.73 -9.13 -7.76
C GLU A 57 19.25 -10.04 -6.63
N SER A 58 19.99 -10.14 -5.53
CA SER A 58 19.61 -10.91 -4.34
C SER A 58 18.84 -10.10 -3.29
N GLU A 59 18.78 -8.76 -3.44
CA GLU A 59 18.04 -7.91 -2.51
C GLU A 59 16.54 -8.23 -2.56
N SER A 60 15.90 -8.14 -1.39
CA SER A 60 14.47 -8.42 -1.27
C SER A 60 13.78 -7.55 -0.24
N MET A 61 12.47 -7.47 -0.38
CA MET A 61 11.59 -6.73 0.51
C MET A 61 10.46 -7.64 0.94
N THR A 62 10.34 -7.90 2.24
CA THR A 62 9.37 -8.85 2.78
C THR A 62 8.40 -8.13 3.71
N TRP A 63 7.11 -8.32 3.48
CA TRP A 63 6.03 -7.88 4.35
C TRP A 63 5.51 -9.06 5.16
N ALA A 64 5.32 -8.86 6.45
CA ALA A 64 4.80 -9.88 7.36
C ALA A 64 3.70 -9.33 8.27
N ILE A 65 2.82 -10.24 8.69
CA ILE A 65 1.77 -10.00 9.69
C ILE A 65 1.95 -11.04 10.78
N ASP A 66 2.09 -10.60 12.02
CA ASP A 66 2.35 -11.43 13.21
C ASP A 66 3.60 -12.32 13.05
N GLY A 67 4.64 -11.76 12.43
CA GLY A 67 5.90 -12.46 12.14
C GLY A 67 5.83 -13.47 11.00
N VAL A 68 4.66 -13.68 10.39
CA VAL A 68 4.49 -14.58 9.24
C VAL A 68 4.65 -13.81 7.93
N PRO A 69 5.67 -14.12 7.10
CA PRO A 69 5.82 -13.52 5.78
C PRO A 69 4.56 -13.73 4.94
N LYS A 70 4.09 -12.66 4.31
CA LYS A 70 2.91 -12.66 3.45
C LYS A 70 3.26 -12.42 2.00
N TRP A 71 4.20 -11.50 1.77
CA TRP A 71 4.65 -11.16 0.44
C TRP A 71 6.14 -10.80 0.46
N THR A 72 6.86 -11.25 -0.56
CA THR A 72 8.26 -10.88 -0.79
C THR A 72 8.39 -10.41 -2.23
N LEU A 73 8.91 -9.20 -2.41
CA LEU A 73 9.31 -8.67 -3.71
C LEU A 73 10.83 -8.75 -3.80
N ARG A 74 11.36 -9.38 -4.86
CA ARG A 74 12.81 -9.41 -5.13
C ARG A 74 13.17 -8.33 -6.14
N GLN A 75 14.42 -7.87 -6.11
CA GLN A 75 14.91 -6.97 -7.16
C GLN A 75 14.70 -7.58 -8.56
N SER A 76 14.98 -8.88 -8.71
CA SER A 76 14.80 -9.62 -9.96
C SER A 76 13.37 -9.56 -10.49
N ASP A 77 12.38 -9.52 -9.60
CA ASP A 77 10.96 -9.49 -9.97
C ASP A 77 10.54 -8.12 -10.52
N LEU A 78 11.21 -7.05 -10.07
CA LEU A 78 10.96 -5.69 -10.55
C LEU A 78 11.58 -5.44 -11.94
N GLY A 79 12.71 -6.07 -12.24
CA GLY A 79 13.40 -5.96 -13.53
C GLY A 79 14.06 -4.60 -13.81
N ASP A 80 14.02 -3.65 -12.87
CA ASP A 80 14.65 -2.33 -12.96
C ASP A 80 15.53 -2.05 -11.74
N ALA A 81 16.85 -2.16 -11.93
CA ALA A 81 17.83 -1.96 -10.86
C ALA A 81 17.88 -0.51 -10.35
N GLY A 82 17.63 0.48 -11.21
CA GLY A 82 17.65 1.90 -10.81
C GLY A 82 16.47 2.24 -9.90
N ALA A 83 15.27 1.82 -10.32
CA ALA A 83 14.07 1.96 -9.51
C ALA A 83 14.17 1.19 -8.18
N TRP A 84 14.76 -0.01 -8.20
CA TRP A 84 15.02 -0.77 -6.99
C TRP A 84 15.95 -0.03 -6.02
N GLN A 85 17.06 0.53 -6.50
CA GLN A 85 17.99 1.27 -5.63
C GLN A 85 17.29 2.45 -4.93
N VAL A 86 16.44 3.20 -5.63
CA VAL A 86 15.67 4.29 -5.00
C VAL A 86 14.65 3.74 -3.99
N LEU A 87 13.99 2.63 -4.32
CA LEU A 87 12.97 2.00 -3.49
C LEU A 87 13.56 1.40 -2.19
N ALA A 88 14.66 0.65 -2.30
CA ALA A 88 15.28 -0.13 -1.23
C ALA A 88 16.36 0.65 -0.46
N ALA A 89 17.20 1.45 -1.14
CA ALA A 89 18.31 2.18 -0.52
C ALA A 89 18.00 3.66 -0.23
N GLY A 90 17.00 4.24 -0.90
CA GLY A 90 16.63 5.63 -0.67
C GLY A 90 16.07 5.85 0.74
N ARG A 91 16.41 6.98 1.36
CA ARG A 91 15.86 7.38 2.68
C ARG A 91 14.33 7.43 2.63
N LYS A 92 13.68 6.96 3.70
CA LYS A 92 12.23 6.96 3.88
C LYS A 92 11.88 7.48 5.28
N MET A 93 10.66 7.95 5.43
CA MET A 93 10.03 8.20 6.73
C MET A 93 8.84 7.26 6.90
N VAL A 94 8.45 7.00 8.14
CA VAL A 94 7.23 6.25 8.44
C VAL A 94 6.07 7.22 8.54
N LEU A 95 5.00 6.95 7.78
CA LEU A 95 3.76 7.70 7.83
C LEU A 95 2.65 6.82 8.41
N PHE A 96 1.95 7.35 9.41
CA PHE A 96 0.73 6.75 9.96
C PHE A 96 -0.43 7.73 9.75
N ASN A 97 -1.49 7.28 9.08
CA ASN A 97 -2.68 8.08 8.86
C ASN A 97 -3.93 7.19 8.79
N VAL A 98 -5.08 7.82 8.93
CA VAL A 98 -6.39 7.27 8.57
C VAL A 98 -7.03 8.26 7.61
N ALA A 99 -7.18 7.87 6.35
CA ALA A 99 -7.83 8.68 5.33
C ALA A 99 -9.33 8.31 5.23
N VAL A 100 -10.16 9.28 4.82
CA VAL A 100 -11.59 9.07 4.57
C VAL A 100 -11.87 9.40 3.10
N GLY A 101 -12.33 8.40 2.35
CA GLY A 101 -12.55 8.48 0.91
C GLY A 101 -11.26 8.50 0.08
N GLY A 102 -11.39 8.90 -1.20
CA GLY A 102 -10.27 9.03 -2.13
C GLY A 102 -10.16 7.85 -3.11
N ALA A 103 -9.30 8.01 -4.12
CA ALA A 103 -9.24 7.12 -5.29
C ALA A 103 -9.08 5.63 -4.92
N PHE A 104 -8.31 5.31 -3.89
CA PHE A 104 -8.14 3.92 -3.45
C PHE A 104 -9.42 3.34 -2.82
N ALA A 105 -10.07 4.09 -1.91
CA ALA A 105 -11.33 3.66 -1.31
C ALA A 105 -12.43 3.50 -2.36
N ASP A 106 -12.48 4.43 -3.33
CA ASP A 106 -13.45 4.46 -4.43
C ASP A 106 -13.25 3.27 -5.38
N ALA A 107 -12.00 2.99 -5.75
CA ALA A 107 -11.66 1.90 -6.68
C ALA A 107 -12.06 0.53 -6.13
N VAL A 108 -11.86 0.30 -4.83
CA VAL A 108 -12.23 -0.99 -4.22
C VAL A 108 -13.72 -1.07 -3.88
N ALA A 109 -14.36 0.04 -3.52
CA ALA A 109 -15.81 0.08 -3.31
C ALA A 109 -16.62 -0.05 -4.62
N GLY A 110 -15.98 0.14 -5.78
CA GLY A 110 -16.66 0.15 -7.08
C GLY A 110 -17.59 1.35 -7.27
N ALA A 111 -17.50 2.35 -6.38
CA ALA A 111 -18.30 3.56 -6.40
C ALA A 111 -17.52 4.68 -5.71
N ALA A 112 -17.67 5.91 -6.22
CA ALA A 112 -17.06 7.07 -5.57
C ALA A 112 -17.59 7.20 -4.14
N SER A 113 -16.69 7.37 -3.17
CA SER A 113 -17.04 7.71 -1.80
C SER A 113 -17.97 8.91 -1.86
N ARG A 114 -19.14 8.80 -1.22
CA ARG A 114 -20.09 9.91 -1.15
C ARG A 114 -19.35 11.12 -0.57
N ARG A 115 -19.01 12.09 -1.43
CA ARG A 115 -18.91 13.47 -0.96
C ARG A 115 -20.26 13.73 -0.33
N LEU A 116 -20.27 14.09 0.95
CA LEU A 116 -21.46 14.65 1.55
C LEU A 116 -21.91 15.77 0.61
N GLN A 117 -23.00 15.56 -0.12
CA GLN A 117 -23.83 16.68 -0.47
C GLN A 117 -24.23 17.20 0.90
N THR A 118 -23.66 18.35 1.27
CA THR A 118 -24.19 19.15 2.36
C THR A 118 -25.66 19.32 2.02
N TRP A 119 -26.52 18.57 2.70
CA TRP A 119 -27.92 18.95 2.84
C TRP A 119 -27.88 20.20 3.71
N GLY A 120 -27.58 21.34 3.09
CA GLY A 120 -27.98 22.62 3.64
C GLY A 120 -29.50 22.57 3.64
N ALA A 121 -30.08 22.16 4.76
CA ALA A 121 -31.46 22.45 5.04
C ALA A 121 -31.57 23.98 5.02
N ALA A 122 -31.99 24.53 3.89
CA ALA A 122 -32.57 25.87 3.88
C ALA A 122 -33.82 25.75 4.75
N ILE A 123 -33.71 26.25 5.97
CA ILE A 123 -34.85 26.64 6.77
C ILE A 123 -35.53 27.78 6.04
N ASP A 124 -36.52 27.47 5.20
CA ASP A 124 -37.49 28.47 4.73
C ASP A 124 -38.27 28.93 5.95
N GLY A 125 -37.87 30.09 6.48
CA GLY A 125 -38.67 30.88 7.40
C GLY A 125 -39.79 31.57 6.62
N GLY A 126 -41.02 31.42 7.10
CA GLY A 126 -42.22 32.04 6.53
C GLY A 126 -42.35 33.53 6.77
#